data_AF-A0A1D3KWH8-F1
#
_entry.id   AF-A0A1D3KWH8-F1
#
_cell.length_a   1.000
_cell.length_b   1.000
_cell.length_c   1.000
_cell.angle_alpha   90.00
_cell.angle_beta   90.00
_cell.angle_gamma   90.00
#
_symmetry.space_group_name_H-M   'P 1'
#
loop_
_entity.id
_entity.type
_entity.pdbx_description
1 polymer ?
#
loop_
_entity_poly.entity_id
_entity_poly.type
_entity_poly.pdbx_seq_one_letter_code
_entity_poly.pdbx_strand_id
1 'polypeptide(L)'
;MENLPANFKKLKINHGAVRRLFKELCYYEKEEVELQSKLNNLKEKDGSAAHISRAEEIWQETVRVIPHINMSLRKSVNKLIEIVTVNFMDILQLNDKKIHFCKNDYEDVFKEKYASLYEDLYKEIDDINHTLENVFLHVKDVTISSCNSEVKDENIIISKEECIDI
;
A
#
# COMPACT_ATOMS: atom_id res chain seq x y z
N MET A 1 24.87 -1.53 -6.44
CA MET A 1 23.63 -2.15 -6.98
C MET A 1 23.89 -3.47 -7.73
N GLU A 2 23.82 -4.61 -7.05
CA GLU A 2 23.73 -5.91 -7.73
C GLU A 2 22.34 -6.08 -8.37
N ASN A 3 22.32 -6.50 -9.64
CA ASN A 3 21.13 -6.90 -10.41
C ASN A 3 19.97 -5.88 -10.47
N LEU A 4 20.29 -4.65 -10.89
CA LEU A 4 19.32 -3.58 -11.10
C LEU A 4 18.11 -3.98 -12.00
N PRO A 5 18.28 -4.70 -13.13
CA PRO A 5 17.14 -5.12 -13.95
C PRO A 5 16.16 -6.02 -13.18
N ALA A 6 16.66 -6.95 -12.35
CA ALA A 6 15.79 -7.79 -11.53
C ALA A 6 15.09 -7.00 -10.43
N ASN A 7 15.79 -6.04 -9.80
CA ASN A 7 15.19 -5.16 -8.79
C ASN A 7 14.12 -4.26 -9.41
N PHE A 8 14.35 -3.75 -10.62
CA PHE A 8 13.35 -2.98 -11.34
C PHE A 8 12.12 -3.82 -11.69
N LYS A 9 12.31 -5.06 -12.17
CA LYS A 9 11.19 -5.98 -12.38
C LYS A 9 10.38 -6.22 -11.09
N LYS A 10 11.05 -6.41 -9.95
CA LYS A 10 10.38 -6.56 -8.64
C LYS A 10 9.57 -5.31 -8.26
N LEU A 11 10.12 -4.12 -8.51
CA LEU A 11 9.45 -2.85 -8.26
C LEU A 11 8.13 -2.77 -9.05
N LYS A 12 8.18 -3.02 -10.38
CA LYS A 12 6.99 -2.98 -11.25
C LYS A 12 5.90 -3.96 -10.82
N ILE A 13 6.28 -5.17 -10.42
CA ILE A 13 5.34 -6.20 -9.94
C ILE A 13 4.59 -5.71 -8.69
N ASN A 14 5.33 -5.14 -7.73
CA ASN A 14 4.75 -4.69 -6.46
C ASN A 14 3.94 -3.40 -6.63
N HIS A 15 4.37 -2.48 -7.50
CA HIS A 15 3.55 -1.34 -7.90
C HIS A 15 2.23 -1.81 -8.53
N GLY A 16 2.29 -2.77 -9.46
CA GLY A 16 1.10 -3.37 -10.05
C GLY A 16 0.16 -4.01 -9.02
N ALA A 17 0.70 -4.61 -7.95
CA ALA A 17 -0.10 -5.17 -6.85
C ALA A 17 -0.83 -4.07 -6.06
N VAL A 18 -0.13 -2.99 -5.67
CA VAL A 18 -0.73 -1.82 -5.00
C VAL A 18 -1.86 -1.25 -5.85
N ARG A 19 -1.60 -1.02 -7.15
CA ARG A 19 -2.59 -0.44 -8.07
C ARG A 19 -3.84 -1.30 -8.23
N ARG A 20 -3.71 -2.63 -8.28
CA ARG A 20 -4.86 -3.55 -8.37
C ARG A 20 -5.67 -3.55 -7.08
N LEU A 21 -5.00 -3.72 -5.94
CA LEU A 21 -5.66 -3.73 -4.63
C LEU A 21 -6.37 -2.41 -4.33
N PHE A 22 -5.79 -1.29 -4.74
CA PHE A 22 -6.43 0.03 -4.58
C PHE A 22 -7.71 0.15 -5.40
N LYS A 23 -7.68 -0.26 -6.69
CA LYS A 23 -8.89 -0.28 -7.53
C LYS A 23 -9.96 -1.21 -6.98
N GLU A 24 -9.56 -2.36 -6.47
CA GLU A 24 -10.46 -3.34 -5.85
C GLU A 24 -11.13 -2.74 -4.60
N LEU A 25 -10.36 -2.08 -3.73
CA LEU A 25 -10.89 -1.40 -2.55
C LEU A 25 -11.94 -0.35 -2.94
N CYS A 26 -11.61 0.55 -3.88
CA CYS A 26 -12.54 1.57 -4.34
C CYS A 26 -13.82 0.98 -4.96
N TYR A 27 -13.71 -0.17 -5.65
CA TYR A 27 -14.86 -0.85 -6.22
C TYR A 27 -15.81 -1.34 -5.12
N TYR A 28 -15.30 -2.08 -4.14
CA TYR A 28 -16.15 -2.66 -3.09
C TYR A 28 -16.73 -1.61 -2.15
N GLU A 29 -16.02 -0.53 -1.86
CA GLU A 29 -16.58 0.59 -1.09
C GLU A 29 -17.71 1.30 -1.85
N LYS A 30 -17.57 1.47 -3.17
CA LYS A 30 -18.66 2.01 -3.99
C LYS A 30 -19.86 1.07 -4.00
N GLU A 31 -19.62 -0.24 -4.17
CA GLU A 31 -20.65 -1.27 -4.14
C GLU A 31 -21.38 -1.30 -2.79
N GLU A 32 -20.66 -1.17 -1.69
CA GLU A 32 -21.21 -1.10 -0.32
C GLU A 32 -22.21 0.04 -0.18
N VAL A 33 -21.85 1.25 -0.63
CA VAL A 33 -22.73 2.43 -0.60
C VAL A 33 -23.98 2.22 -1.47
N GLU A 34 -23.82 1.64 -2.67
CA GLU A 34 -24.95 1.36 -3.56
C GLU A 34 -25.90 0.30 -2.97
N LEU A 35 -25.38 -0.75 -2.37
CA LEU A 35 -26.16 -1.80 -1.72
C LEU A 35 -26.86 -1.30 -0.45
N GLN A 36 -26.17 -0.50 0.37
CA GLN A 36 -26.75 0.13 1.55
C GLN A 36 -27.90 1.06 1.17
N SER A 37 -27.73 1.86 0.11
CA SER A 37 -28.80 2.72 -0.41
C SER A 37 -30.02 1.91 -0.89
N LYS A 38 -29.82 0.80 -1.62
CA LYS A 38 -30.90 -0.10 -2.03
C LYS A 38 -31.62 -0.72 -0.84
N LEU A 39 -30.87 -1.16 0.17
CA LEU A 39 -31.41 -1.74 1.40
C LEU A 39 -32.27 -0.74 2.18
N ASN A 40 -31.81 0.52 2.32
CA ASN A 40 -32.57 1.58 2.97
C ASN A 40 -33.87 1.88 2.22
N ASN A 41 -33.82 1.99 0.89
CA ASN A 41 -35.00 2.16 0.06
C ASN A 41 -36.03 1.02 0.21
N LEU A 42 -35.57 -0.23 0.37
CA LEU A 42 -36.46 -1.37 0.63
C LEU A 42 -37.11 -1.30 2.02
N LYS A 43 -36.35 -0.87 3.04
CA LYS A 43 -36.86 -0.67 4.41
C LYS A 43 -37.88 0.48 4.47
N GLU A 44 -37.66 1.57 3.73
CA GLU A 44 -38.57 2.73 3.67
C GLU A 44 -39.88 2.45 2.93
N LYS A 45 -39.84 1.66 1.86
CA LYS A 45 -41.02 1.33 1.04
C LYS A 45 -41.85 0.15 1.57
N ASP A 46 -41.60 -0.26 2.81
CA ASP A 46 -42.21 -1.45 3.44
C ASP A 46 -42.10 -2.70 2.55
N GLY A 47 -40.90 -2.91 1.99
CA GLY A 47 -40.59 -4.09 1.20
C GLY A 47 -40.79 -5.38 2.01
N SER A 48 -41.05 -6.49 1.33
CA SER A 48 -41.25 -7.76 2.04
C SER A 48 -40.04 -8.14 2.88
N ALA A 49 -40.28 -8.73 4.05
CA ALA A 49 -39.21 -9.15 4.97
C ALA A 49 -38.18 -10.07 4.28
N ALA A 50 -38.62 -10.93 3.35
CA ALA A 50 -37.74 -11.79 2.56
C ALA A 50 -36.81 -10.99 1.63
N HIS A 51 -37.29 -9.91 1.00
CA HIS A 51 -36.46 -9.05 0.15
C HIS A 51 -35.47 -8.24 0.95
N ILE A 52 -35.88 -7.72 2.13
CA ILE A 52 -34.98 -7.00 3.03
C ILE A 52 -33.87 -7.92 3.54
N SER A 53 -34.20 -9.14 3.99
CA SER A 53 -33.21 -10.11 4.47
C SER A 53 -32.16 -10.45 3.40
N ARG A 54 -32.60 -10.71 2.17
CA ARG A 54 -31.68 -11.00 1.06
C ARG A 54 -30.77 -9.82 0.73
N ALA A 55 -31.31 -8.60 0.73
CA ALA A 55 -30.51 -7.40 0.45
C ALA A 55 -29.48 -7.13 1.56
N GLU A 56 -29.87 -7.37 2.83
CA GLU A 56 -28.99 -7.28 3.99
C GLU A 56 -27.85 -8.31 3.90
N GLU A 57 -28.15 -9.57 3.56
CA GLU A 57 -27.14 -10.63 3.39
C GLU A 57 -26.06 -10.24 2.36
N ILE A 58 -26.48 -9.76 1.18
CA ILE A 58 -25.56 -9.33 0.12
C ILE A 58 -24.72 -8.14 0.57
N TRP A 59 -25.32 -7.14 1.22
CA TRP A 59 -24.56 -5.99 1.75
C TRP A 59 -23.54 -6.44 2.80
N GLN A 60 -23.91 -7.35 3.70
CA GLN A 60 -23.01 -7.89 4.72
C GLN A 60 -21.86 -8.71 4.13
N GLU A 61 -22.07 -9.39 3.01
CA GLU A 61 -20.98 -10.07 2.28
C GLU A 61 -19.97 -9.06 1.71
N THR A 62 -20.45 -8.00 1.05
CA THR A 62 -19.59 -6.93 0.53
C THR A 62 -18.80 -6.23 1.66
N VAL A 63 -19.48 -5.86 2.76
CA VAL A 63 -18.85 -5.20 3.92
C VAL A 63 -17.73 -6.06 4.52
N ARG A 64 -17.89 -7.39 4.55
CA ARG A 64 -16.89 -8.31 5.12
C ARG A 64 -15.59 -8.36 4.32
N VAL A 65 -15.61 -8.05 3.03
CA VAL A 65 -14.43 -8.14 2.16
C VAL A 65 -13.55 -6.88 2.25
N ILE A 66 -14.14 -5.71 2.48
CA ILE A 66 -13.45 -4.41 2.50
C ILE A 66 -12.25 -4.39 3.48
N PRO A 67 -12.37 -4.83 4.76
CA PRO A 67 -11.25 -4.81 5.70
C PRO A 67 -10.07 -5.68 5.24
N HIS A 68 -10.36 -6.83 4.61
CA HIS A 68 -9.33 -7.73 4.12
C HIS A 68 -8.53 -7.12 2.96
N ILE A 69 -9.22 -6.45 2.02
CA ILE A 69 -8.56 -5.76 0.90
C ILE A 69 -7.75 -4.58 1.44
N ASN A 70 -8.30 -3.79 2.35
CA ASN A 70 -7.60 -2.64 2.95
C ASN A 70 -6.31 -3.09 3.66
N MET A 71 -6.36 -4.17 4.44
CA MET A 71 -5.19 -4.77 5.06
C MET A 71 -4.15 -5.23 4.03
N SER A 72 -4.60 -5.88 2.95
CA SER A 72 -3.73 -6.35 1.86
C SER A 72 -3.07 -5.18 1.11
N LEU A 73 -3.82 -4.11 0.85
CA LEU A 73 -3.29 -2.88 0.25
C LEU A 73 -2.18 -2.28 1.12
N ARG A 74 -2.40 -2.14 2.43
CA ARG A 74 -1.39 -1.63 3.37
C ARG A 74 -0.10 -2.46 3.34
N LYS A 75 -0.24 -3.79 3.38
CA LYS A 75 0.91 -4.71 3.27
C LYS A 75 1.65 -4.53 1.95
N SER A 76 0.93 -4.41 0.83
CA SER A 76 1.52 -4.19 -0.49
C SER A 76 2.22 -2.84 -0.61
N VAL A 77 1.68 -1.78 -0.01
CA VAL A 77 2.31 -0.44 0.03
C VAL A 77 3.61 -0.51 0.83
N ASN A 78 3.58 -1.12 2.02
CA ASN A 78 4.79 -1.30 2.82
C ASN A 78 5.84 -2.12 2.07
N LYS A 79 5.45 -3.18 1.37
CA LYS A 79 6.38 -3.97 0.56
C LYS A 79 6.99 -3.18 -0.60
N LEU A 80 6.17 -2.35 -1.26
CA LEU A 80 6.65 -1.48 -2.33
C LEU A 80 7.70 -0.49 -1.80
N ILE A 81 7.42 0.12 -0.65
CA ILE A 81 8.33 1.07 0.00
C ILE A 81 9.61 0.36 0.43
N GLU A 82 9.53 -0.81 1.05
CA GLU A 82 10.69 -1.63 1.42
C GLU A 82 11.59 -1.92 0.21
N ILE A 83 11.01 -2.27 -0.95
CA ILE A 83 11.77 -2.50 -2.17
C ILE A 83 12.53 -1.25 -2.59
N VAL A 84 11.90 -0.07 -2.52
CA VAL A 84 12.55 1.20 -2.85
C VAL A 84 13.68 1.50 -1.89
N THR A 85 13.43 1.40 -0.58
CA THR A 85 14.41 1.75 0.46
C THR A 85 15.54 0.74 0.59
N VAL A 86 15.36 -0.51 0.18
CA VAL A 86 16.41 -1.56 0.27
C VAL A 86 17.16 -1.73 -1.05
N ASN A 87 16.44 -1.80 -2.18
CA ASN A 87 17.05 -2.17 -3.46
C ASN A 87 17.51 -0.97 -4.29
N PHE A 88 17.04 0.24 -3.95
CA PHE A 88 17.30 1.47 -4.69
C PHE A 88 17.84 2.60 -3.80
N MET A 89 18.28 2.34 -2.57
CA MET A 89 18.77 3.38 -1.64
C MET A 89 19.87 4.29 -2.21
N ASP A 90 20.69 3.74 -3.11
CA ASP A 90 21.79 4.48 -3.75
C ASP A 90 21.29 5.59 -4.69
N ILE A 91 20.05 5.48 -5.20
CA ILE A 91 19.50 6.37 -6.25
C ILE A 91 18.11 6.92 -5.96
N LEU A 92 17.36 6.35 -5.02
CA LEU A 92 16.02 6.76 -4.65
C LEU A 92 15.94 7.02 -3.13
N GLN A 93 15.17 8.05 -2.78
CA GLN A 93 14.84 8.42 -1.41
C GLN A 93 13.34 8.60 -1.26
N LEU A 94 12.80 8.34 -0.07
CA LEU A 94 11.40 8.55 0.25
C LEU A 94 11.27 9.75 1.21
N ASN A 95 10.66 10.83 0.73
CA ASN A 95 10.38 12.04 1.52
C ASN A 95 8.91 12.41 1.38
N ASP A 96 8.24 12.79 2.47
CA ASP A 96 6.84 13.26 2.44
C ASP A 96 5.88 12.32 1.68
N LYS A 97 6.09 11.00 1.84
CA LYS A 97 5.32 9.94 1.16
C LYS A 97 5.47 9.90 -0.37
N LYS A 98 6.47 10.59 -0.92
CA LYS A 98 6.85 10.57 -2.34
C LYS A 98 8.28 10.05 -2.50
N ILE A 99 8.51 9.33 -3.59
CA ILE A 99 9.81 8.80 -3.98
C ILE A 99 10.47 9.80 -4.91
N HIS A 100 11.73 10.13 -4.62
CA HIS A 100 12.53 11.06 -5.41
C HIS A 100 13.87 10.42 -5.77
N PHE A 101 14.45 10.84 -6.90
CA PHE A 101 15.83 10.52 -7.21
C PHE A 101 16.78 11.31 -6.30
N CYS A 102 17.84 10.66 -5.83
CA CYS A 102 18.90 11.29 -5.06
C CYS A 102 19.74 12.17 -6.01
N LYS A 103 19.79 13.48 -5.75
CA LYS A 103 20.62 14.44 -6.51
C LYS A 103 22.10 14.30 -6.13
N ASN A 104 22.71 13.20 -6.52
CA ASN A 104 24.13 12.91 -6.27
C ASN A 104 24.83 12.60 -7.61
N ASP A 105 26.15 12.69 -7.66
CA ASP A 105 27.00 12.37 -8.84
C ASP A 105 26.70 11.00 -9.46
N TYR A 106 26.07 10.10 -8.70
CA TYR A 106 25.66 8.77 -9.14
C TYR A 106 24.50 8.78 -10.16
N GLU A 107 23.61 9.78 -10.13
CA GLU A 107 22.48 9.89 -11.07
C GLU A 107 22.98 10.12 -12.50
N ASP A 108 23.97 10.99 -12.68
CA ASP A 108 24.53 11.32 -13.99
C ASP A 108 25.30 10.13 -14.58
N VAL A 109 26.11 9.45 -13.76
CA VAL A 109 26.79 8.19 -14.15
C VAL A 109 25.77 7.10 -14.49
N PHE A 110 24.65 7.04 -13.78
CA PHE A 110 23.58 6.08 -14.05
C PHE A 110 22.85 6.36 -15.36
N LYS A 111 22.52 7.63 -15.64
CA LYS A 111 21.93 8.07 -16.92
C LYS A 111 22.83 7.72 -18.11
N GLU A 112 24.13 7.97 -17.99
CA GLU A 112 25.08 7.66 -19.07
C GLU A 112 25.19 6.15 -19.34
N LYS A 113 25.25 5.33 -18.29
CA LYS A 113 25.47 3.89 -18.42
C LYS A 113 24.22 3.07 -18.73
N TYR A 114 23.04 3.58 -18.35
CA TYR A 114 21.77 2.85 -18.41
C TYR A 114 20.60 3.70 -18.92
N ALA A 115 20.83 4.55 -19.93
CA ALA A 115 19.86 5.55 -20.42
C ALA A 115 18.42 5.02 -20.59
N SER A 116 18.20 3.89 -21.28
CA SER A 116 16.85 3.34 -21.48
C SER A 116 16.20 2.85 -20.19
N LEU A 117 16.98 2.21 -19.31
CA LEU A 117 16.49 1.72 -18.03
C LEU A 117 16.24 2.88 -17.05
N TYR A 118 17.01 3.96 -17.14
CA TYR A 118 16.80 5.18 -16.38
C TYR A 118 15.45 5.81 -16.74
N GLU A 119 15.16 6.01 -18.02
CA GLU A 119 13.87 6.58 -18.46
C GLU A 119 12.68 5.71 -18.03
N ASP A 120 12.80 4.40 -18.19
CA ASP A 120 11.77 3.46 -17.73
C ASP A 120 11.58 3.53 -16.21
N LEU A 121 12.67 3.60 -15.44
CA LEU A 121 12.62 3.75 -13.99
C LEU A 121 12.00 5.08 -13.60
N TYR A 122 12.39 6.18 -14.23
CA TYR A 122 11.86 7.51 -13.97
C TYR A 122 10.35 7.56 -14.13
N LYS A 123 9.85 7.04 -15.27
CA LYS A 123 8.42 6.93 -15.53
C LYS A 123 7.71 6.05 -14.50
N GLU A 124 8.31 4.91 -14.15
CA GLU A 124 7.72 4.02 -13.14
C GLU A 124 7.63 4.69 -11.76
N ILE A 125 8.63 5.49 -11.38
CA ILE A 125 8.60 6.25 -10.12
C ILE A 125 7.51 7.32 -10.13
N ASP A 126 7.31 8.02 -11.26
CA ASP A 126 6.20 8.97 -11.41
C ASP A 126 4.84 8.27 -11.26
N ASP A 127 4.65 7.14 -11.95
CA ASP A 127 3.43 6.34 -11.85
C ASP A 127 3.19 5.80 -10.41
N ILE A 128 4.27 5.40 -9.71
CA ILE A 128 4.20 4.97 -8.31
C ILE A 128 3.76 6.14 -7.43
N ASN A 129 4.37 7.31 -7.59
CA ASN A 129 4.04 8.49 -6.80
C ASN A 129 2.57 8.90 -6.99
N HIS A 130 2.08 8.89 -8.23
CA HIS A 130 0.67 9.13 -8.51
C HIS A 130 -0.24 8.09 -7.83
N THR A 131 0.15 6.81 -7.89
CA THR A 131 -0.61 5.74 -7.21
C THR A 131 -0.62 5.92 -5.69
N LEU A 132 0.53 6.22 -5.09
CA LEU A 132 0.66 6.43 -3.65
C LEU A 132 -0.12 7.66 -3.18
N GLU A 133 -0.09 8.76 -3.93
CA GLU A 133 -0.87 9.97 -3.64
C GLU A 133 -2.37 9.66 -3.57
N ASN A 134 -2.90 8.94 -4.57
CA ASN A 134 -4.30 8.50 -4.56
C ASN A 134 -4.63 7.59 -3.37
N VAL A 135 -3.74 6.65 -3.05
CA VAL A 135 -3.89 5.76 -1.89
C VAL A 135 -3.93 6.55 -0.58
N PHE A 136 -3.05 7.53 -0.39
CA PHE A 136 -2.98 8.32 0.85
C PHE A 136 -4.12 9.32 1.01
N LEU A 137 -4.69 9.81 -0.10
CA LEU A 137 -5.93 10.61 -0.07
C LEU A 137 -7.12 9.76 0.38
N HIS A 138 -7.15 8.50 -0.06
CA HIS A 138 -8.26 7.59 0.19
C HIS A 138 -8.20 6.89 1.55
N VAL A 139 -7.02 6.43 1.95
CA VAL A 139 -6.80 5.68 3.19
C VAL A 139 -5.97 6.54 4.16
N LYS A 140 -6.66 7.22 5.08
CA LYS A 140 -6.07 8.21 6.01
C LYS A 140 -5.00 7.64 6.95
N ASP A 141 -5.09 6.36 7.30
CA ASP A 141 -4.19 5.75 8.30
C ASP A 141 -3.10 4.86 7.71
N VAL A 142 -2.74 4.99 6.42
CA VAL A 142 -1.56 4.25 5.92
C VAL A 142 -0.30 4.87 6.54
N THR A 143 0.09 4.34 7.70
CA THR A 143 1.37 4.62 8.32
C THR A 143 2.44 3.93 7.50
N ILE A 144 3.17 4.73 6.72
CA ILE A 144 4.44 4.28 6.15
C ILE A 144 5.38 4.03 7.32
N SER A 145 5.86 2.81 7.48
CA SER A 145 6.99 2.54 8.37
C SER A 145 8.21 3.26 7.80
N SER A 146 8.46 4.47 8.28
CA SER A 146 9.70 5.20 8.04
C SER A 146 10.83 4.39 8.68
N CYS A 147 11.48 3.51 7.91
CA CYS A 147 12.75 2.93 8.30
C CYS A 147 13.86 3.94 8.00
N ASN A 148 13.84 5.07 8.71
CA ASN A 148 15.03 5.88 8.90
C ASN A 148 15.69 5.36 10.17
N SER A 149 16.86 4.76 10.00
CA SER A 149 17.76 4.35 11.06
C SER A 149 18.11 5.55 11.95
N GLU A 150 17.49 5.66 13.12
CA GLU A 150 18.15 6.23 14.28
C GLU A 150 18.62 5.09 15.17
N VAL A 151 19.90 4.73 15.03
CA VAL A 151 20.64 4.11 16.12
C VAL A 151 20.69 5.16 17.22
N LYS A 152 19.91 4.94 18.29
CA LYS A 152 20.24 5.44 19.62
C LYS A 152 20.07 4.31 20.63
N ASP A 153 21.20 4.02 21.23
CA ASP A 153 21.48 3.08 22.29
C ASP A 153 20.64 3.34 23.56
N GLU A 154 20.63 2.33 24.45
CA GLU A 154 20.26 2.37 25.89
C GLU A 154 18.77 2.29 26.30
N ASN A 155 18.23 1.07 26.43
CA ASN A 155 18.09 0.40 27.73
C ASN A 155 17.20 -0.86 27.61
N ILE A 156 17.87 -2.00 27.63
CA ILE A 156 17.25 -3.31 27.81
C ILE A 156 16.82 -3.41 29.29
N ILE A 157 15.53 -3.31 29.58
CA ILE A 157 14.97 -3.83 30.83
C ILE A 157 14.28 -5.16 30.50
N ILE A 158 15.05 -6.24 30.68
CA ILE A 158 14.54 -7.60 30.75
C ILE A 158 13.64 -7.69 31.99
N SER A 159 12.34 -7.83 31.78
CA SER A 159 11.45 -8.32 32.84
C SER A 159 11.49 -9.84 32.78
N LYS A 160 12.13 -10.43 33.80
CA LYS A 160 12.22 -11.87 34.04
C LYS A 160 10.82 -12.50 34.08
N GLU A 161 10.64 -13.56 33.33
CA GLU A 161 9.62 -14.58 33.59
C GLU A 161 9.98 -15.27 34.92
N GLU A 162 9.06 -15.24 35.89
CA GLU A 162 9.11 -16.09 37.07
C GLU A 162 8.62 -17.49 36.68
N CYS A 163 9.55 -18.45 36.62
CA CYS A 163 9.22 -19.87 36.71
C CYS A 163 8.61 -20.14 38.09
N ILE A 164 7.39 -20.67 38.11
CA ILE A 164 6.77 -21.26 39.30
C ILE A 164 7.11 -22.76 39.28
N ASP A 165 7.96 -23.18 40.22
CA ASP A 165 8.11 -24.60 40.60
C ASP A 165 7.05 -24.94 41.66
N ILE A 166 6.12 -25.84 41.33
CA ILE A 166 5.43 -26.74 42.29
C ILE A 166 5.23 -28.11 41.61
#